data_AF-A0A923PJM0-F1
#
_entry.id   AF-A0A923PJM0-F1
#
_cell.length_a   1.000
_cell.length_b   1.000
_cell.length_c   1.000
_cell.angle_alpha   90.00
_cell.angle_beta   90.00
_cell.angle_gamma   90.00
#
_symmetry.space_group_name_H-M   'P 1'
#
loop_
_entity.id
_entity.type
_entity.pdbx_description
1 polymer ?
#
loop_
_entity_poly.entity_id
_entity_poly.type
_entity_poly.pdbx_seq_one_letter_code
_entity_poly.pdbx_strand_id
1 'polypeptide(L)'
;MSTTKSIILAVVCLLAGLAIGFNLSEGDARTTDIRWKYGNSELVIDLEKDMADDETLLGKIFSTDFSASGAEAWLKAQRKLYRYDDPALATLVGGLDYDAPAAREFRSLKDRRIGPWAYQTQEVRVGIPSRDFQPAAGNANVCESGIFYRQKIEVFLPSRPDHKVVLNATGRYACPQNYEFPDIQLSREDAKYLFGYDNFSKYETAAAIVIQE
;
A
#
# COMPACT_ATOMS: atom_id res chain seq x y z
N MET A 1 31.93 -41.72 -1.09
CA MET A 1 31.61 -42.09 -2.49
C MET A 1 32.70 -41.48 -3.37
N SER A 2 33.48 -42.28 -4.09
CA SER A 2 34.68 -41.81 -4.81
C SER A 2 34.31 -40.76 -5.87
N THR A 3 35.05 -39.66 -5.94
CA THR A 3 34.93 -38.55 -6.91
C THR A 3 34.81 -39.04 -8.35
N THR A 4 35.42 -40.19 -8.67
CA THR A 4 35.33 -40.84 -9.98
C THR A 4 33.90 -41.29 -10.33
N LYS A 5 33.11 -41.73 -9.34
CA LYS A 5 31.71 -42.15 -9.56
C LYS A 5 30.79 -40.96 -9.82
N SER A 6 31.04 -39.81 -9.20
CA SER A 6 30.26 -38.59 -9.41
C SER A 6 30.50 -37.98 -10.79
N ILE A 7 31.74 -38.02 -11.30
CA ILE A 7 32.08 -37.52 -12.63
C ILE A 7 31.46 -38.41 -13.72
N ILE A 8 31.52 -39.74 -13.56
CA ILE A 8 30.89 -40.67 -14.51
C ILE A 8 29.38 -40.45 -14.55
N LEU A 9 28.73 -40.23 -13.39
CA LEU A 9 27.29 -39.96 -13.34
C LEU A 9 26.94 -38.64 -14.03
N ALA A 10 27.73 -37.58 -13.82
CA ALA A 10 27.51 -36.29 -14.46
C ALA A 10 27.66 -36.38 -15.99
N VAL A 11 28.68 -37.09 -16.49
CA VAL A 11 28.90 -37.28 -17.93
C VAL A 11 27.78 -38.13 -18.56
N VAL A 12 27.31 -39.16 -17.87
CA VAL A 12 26.18 -39.98 -18.35
C VAL A 12 24.88 -39.17 -18.40
N CYS A 13 24.60 -38.33 -17.40
CA CYS A 13 23.43 -37.44 -17.42
C CYS A 13 23.51 -36.39 -18.53
N LEU A 14 24.70 -35.86 -18.81
CA LEU A 14 24.91 -34.84 -19.84
C LEU A 14 24.83 -35.44 -21.25
N LEU A 15 25.36 -36.66 -21.46
CA LEU A 15 25.24 -37.39 -22.71
C LEU A 15 23.82 -37.91 -22.95
N ALA A 16 23.10 -38.33 -21.91
CA ALA A 16 21.68 -38.67 -22.02
C ALA A 16 20.83 -37.43 -22.36
N GLY A 17 21.13 -36.28 -21.76
CA GLY A 17 20.49 -35.00 -22.08
C GLY A 17 20.76 -34.54 -23.51
N LEU A 18 21.99 -34.68 -24.01
CA LEU A 18 22.35 -34.36 -25.39
C LEU A 18 21.77 -35.36 -26.40
N ALA A 19 21.71 -36.65 -26.07
CA ALA A 19 21.12 -37.67 -26.95
C ALA A 19 19.60 -37.50 -27.06
N ILE A 20 18.91 -37.12 -25.97
CA ILE A 20 17.49 -36.74 -26.02
C ILE A 20 17.31 -35.44 -26.81
N GLY A 21 18.20 -34.47 -26.64
CA GLY A 21 18.19 -33.22 -27.42
C GLY A 21 18.42 -33.39 -28.92
N PHE A 22 19.28 -34.32 -29.33
CA PHE A 22 19.55 -34.62 -30.74
C PHE A 22 18.50 -35.53 -31.39
N ASN A 23 17.93 -36.51 -30.66
CA ASN A 23 16.83 -37.34 -31.19
C ASN A 23 15.49 -36.57 -31.30
N LEU A 24 15.39 -35.40 -30.66
CA LEU A 24 14.27 -34.47 -30.82
C LEU A 24 14.48 -33.48 -31.98
N SER A 25 15.61 -33.51 -32.70
CA SER A 25 15.89 -32.56 -33.79
C SER A 25 15.44 -33.05 -35.18
N GLU A 26 14.77 -34.20 -35.30
CA GLU A 26 14.21 -34.70 -36.58
C GLU A 26 12.68 -34.85 -36.56
N GLY A 27 11.99 -34.29 -35.56
CA GLY A 27 10.53 -34.16 -35.57
C GLY A 27 10.15 -32.71 -35.36
N ASP A 28 9.29 -32.16 -36.22
CA ASP A 28 8.69 -30.83 -36.13
C ASP A 28 8.11 -30.53 -34.73
N ALA A 29 8.94 -30.05 -33.81
CA ALA A 29 8.55 -29.54 -32.51
C ALA A 29 9.12 -28.13 -32.33
N ARG A 30 8.52 -27.17 -33.06
CA ARG A 30 8.50 -25.77 -32.64
C ARG A 30 7.69 -25.67 -31.35
N THR A 31 8.31 -25.90 -30.20
CA THR A 31 7.78 -25.39 -28.93
C THR A 31 8.77 -24.37 -28.41
N THR A 32 8.53 -23.12 -28.81
CA THR A 32 9.22 -21.92 -28.34
C THR A 32 8.78 -21.52 -26.92
N ASP A 33 7.87 -22.27 -26.29
CA ASP A 33 7.27 -21.91 -25.01
C ASP A 33 7.87 -22.67 -23.81
N ILE A 34 8.36 -21.94 -22.80
CA ILE A 34 8.60 -22.47 -21.44
C ILE A 34 7.32 -22.33 -20.64
N ARG A 35 6.82 -23.46 -20.11
CA ARG A 35 5.64 -23.51 -19.24
C ARG A 35 6.05 -23.88 -17.81
N TRP A 36 5.82 -22.98 -16.86
CA TRP A 36 6.10 -23.18 -15.43
C TRP A 36 4.82 -23.15 -14.61
N LYS A 37 4.43 -24.29 -14.06
CA LYS A 37 3.25 -24.40 -13.19
C LYS A 37 3.62 -24.28 -11.71
N TYR A 38 2.97 -23.36 -11.01
CA TYR A 38 3.04 -23.21 -9.55
C TYR A 38 1.63 -23.20 -8.96
N GLY A 39 1.28 -24.27 -8.25
CA GLY A 39 -0.08 -24.45 -7.72
C GLY A 39 -1.13 -24.53 -8.84
N ASN A 40 -2.11 -23.62 -8.79
CA ASN A 40 -3.18 -23.51 -9.80
C ASN A 40 -2.83 -22.54 -10.94
N SER A 41 -1.65 -21.93 -10.93
CA SER A 41 -1.21 -20.93 -11.92
C SER A 41 -0.09 -21.49 -12.79
N GLU A 42 -0.03 -21.06 -14.04
CA GLU A 42 0.99 -21.47 -15.00
C GLU A 42 1.54 -20.23 -15.74
N LEU A 43 2.86 -20.08 -15.73
CA LEU A 43 3.59 -19.06 -16.46
C LEU A 43 4.01 -19.63 -17.82
N VAL A 44 3.75 -18.91 -18.90
CA VAL A 44 4.15 -19.31 -20.26
C VAL A 44 5.05 -18.23 -20.84
N ILE A 45 6.28 -18.58 -21.25
CA ILE A 45 7.29 -17.66 -21.80
C ILE A 45 7.67 -18.13 -23.20
N ASP A 46 7.49 -17.28 -24.22
CA ASP A 46 7.91 -17.56 -25.59
C ASP A 46 9.38 -17.09 -25.81
N LEU A 47 10.29 -18.06 -25.89
CA LEU A 47 11.74 -17.90 -25.91
C LEU A 47 12.27 -17.13 -27.12
N GLU A 48 11.64 -17.20 -28.29
CA GLU A 48 12.15 -16.54 -29.50
C GLU A 48 11.86 -15.04 -29.51
N LYS A 49 10.79 -14.62 -28.84
CA LYS A 49 10.30 -13.23 -28.88
C LYS A 49 10.59 -12.45 -27.61
N ASP A 50 10.72 -13.12 -26.46
CA ASP A 50 10.62 -12.47 -25.15
C ASP A 50 11.95 -12.36 -24.40
N MET A 51 13.01 -13.02 -24.86
CA MET A 51 14.35 -12.92 -24.26
C MET A 51 15.23 -11.80 -24.85
N ALA A 52 14.71 -11.01 -25.80
CA ALA A 52 15.49 -9.97 -26.46
C ALA A 52 15.69 -8.70 -25.60
N ASP A 53 14.84 -8.50 -24.58
CA ASP A 53 14.82 -7.31 -23.74
C ASP A 53 14.14 -7.59 -22.39
N ASP A 54 14.79 -7.22 -21.29
CA ASP A 54 14.33 -7.48 -19.91
C ASP A 54 12.99 -6.77 -19.61
N GLU A 55 12.77 -5.58 -20.19
CA GLU A 55 11.54 -4.80 -20.01
C GLU A 55 10.36 -5.47 -20.74
N THR A 56 10.60 -5.97 -21.96
CA THR A 56 9.62 -6.74 -22.75
C THR A 56 9.24 -8.06 -22.06
N LEU A 57 10.23 -8.75 -21.48
CA LEU A 57 10.01 -9.99 -20.72
C LEU A 57 9.16 -9.72 -19.47
N LEU A 58 9.55 -8.74 -18.65
CA LEU A 58 8.81 -8.37 -17.44
C LEU A 58 7.41 -7.86 -17.78
N GLY A 59 7.29 -7.05 -18.84
CA GLY A 59 6.02 -6.57 -19.36
C GLY A 59 5.06 -7.70 -19.70
N LYS A 60 5.54 -8.79 -20.33
CA LYS A 60 4.70 -9.95 -20.64
C LYS A 60 4.37 -10.83 -19.44
N ILE A 61 5.33 -11.04 -18.55
CA ILE A 61 5.12 -11.81 -17.32
C ILE A 61 3.99 -11.17 -16.49
N PHE A 62 3.90 -9.83 -16.47
CA PHE A 62 2.88 -9.10 -15.71
C PHE A 62 1.69 -8.59 -16.53
N SER A 63 1.64 -8.77 -17.86
CA SER A 63 0.53 -8.27 -18.70
C SER A 63 -0.69 -9.18 -18.76
N THR A 64 -0.55 -10.46 -18.41
CA THR A 64 -1.66 -11.41 -18.35
C THR A 64 -1.91 -11.81 -16.91
N ASP A 65 -3.16 -11.68 -16.44
CA ASP A 65 -3.55 -11.90 -15.03
C ASP A 65 -3.06 -13.26 -14.49
N PHE A 66 -3.03 -14.27 -15.35
CA PHE A 66 -2.61 -15.62 -15.01
C PHE A 66 -1.09 -15.77 -14.84
N SER A 67 -0.30 -15.15 -15.73
CA SER A 67 1.18 -15.13 -15.64
C SER A 67 1.64 -14.23 -14.48
N ALA A 68 0.95 -13.09 -14.27
CA ALA A 68 1.20 -12.20 -13.14
C ALA A 68 0.98 -12.94 -11.82
N SER A 69 -0.13 -13.67 -11.70
CA SER A 69 -0.42 -14.51 -10.53
C SER A 69 0.64 -15.58 -10.29
N GLY A 70 1.11 -16.25 -11.35
CA GLY A 70 2.19 -17.25 -11.26
C GLY A 70 3.52 -16.65 -10.82
N ALA A 71 3.90 -15.50 -11.37
CA ALA A 71 5.11 -14.78 -11.02
C ALA A 71 5.08 -14.24 -9.58
N GLU A 72 3.95 -13.65 -9.17
CA GLU A 72 3.72 -13.21 -7.79
C GLU A 72 3.81 -14.37 -6.80
N ALA A 73 3.18 -15.51 -7.10
CA ALA A 73 3.25 -16.70 -6.26
C ALA A 73 4.69 -17.22 -6.13
N TRP A 74 5.45 -17.23 -7.23
CA TRP A 74 6.86 -17.62 -7.22
C TRP A 74 7.72 -16.65 -6.40
N LEU A 75 7.57 -15.34 -6.62
CA LEU A 75 8.28 -14.29 -5.88
C LEU A 75 8.02 -14.38 -4.36
N LYS A 76 6.77 -14.63 -3.98
CA LYS A 76 6.36 -14.84 -2.60
C LYS A 76 6.98 -16.08 -1.99
N ALA A 77 6.98 -17.20 -2.71
CA ALA A 77 7.50 -18.48 -2.22
C ALA A 77 9.03 -18.45 -2.05
N GLN A 78 9.75 -17.97 -3.08
CA GLN A 78 11.20 -18.10 -3.18
C GLN A 78 11.97 -16.89 -2.66
N ARG A 79 11.43 -15.68 -2.83
CA ARG A 79 12.14 -14.43 -2.52
C ARG A 79 11.52 -13.66 -1.35
N LYS A 80 10.37 -14.09 -0.84
CA LYS A 80 9.58 -13.33 0.17
C LYS A 80 9.29 -11.91 -0.32
N LEU A 81 9.07 -11.77 -1.63
CA LEU A 81 8.64 -10.53 -2.24
C LEU A 81 7.13 -10.58 -2.39
N TYR A 82 6.46 -9.55 -1.87
CA TYR A 82 5.02 -9.44 -1.84
C TYR A 82 4.64 -8.20 -2.64
N ARG A 83 3.49 -8.24 -3.31
CA ARG A 83 2.87 -7.00 -3.75
C ARG A 83 2.42 -6.17 -2.55
N TYR A 84 2.37 -4.86 -2.74
CA TYR A 84 1.99 -3.92 -1.69
C TYR A 84 0.54 -4.13 -1.19
N ASP A 85 -0.32 -4.75 -2.00
CA ASP A 85 -1.73 -5.06 -1.71
C ASP A 85 -1.96 -6.51 -1.24
N ASP A 86 -0.92 -7.35 -1.11
CA ASP A 86 -1.06 -8.75 -0.66
C ASP A 86 -1.41 -8.81 0.85
N PRO A 87 -2.53 -9.43 1.25
CA PRO A 87 -2.92 -9.56 2.67
C PRO A 87 -1.86 -10.29 3.53
N ALA A 88 -1.05 -11.16 2.94
CA ALA A 88 0.02 -11.85 3.64
C ALA A 88 1.15 -10.87 4.05
N LEU A 89 1.36 -9.79 3.30
CA LEU A 89 2.32 -8.75 3.67
C LEU A 89 1.88 -8.07 4.98
N ALA A 90 0.59 -7.73 5.11
CA ALA A 90 0.05 -7.13 6.32
C ALA A 90 0.24 -8.04 7.55
N THR A 91 0.06 -9.35 7.38
CA THR A 91 0.28 -10.34 8.45
C THR A 91 1.74 -10.38 8.88
N LEU A 92 2.67 -10.34 7.93
CA LEU A 92 4.11 -10.34 8.23
C LEU A 92 4.56 -9.04 8.90
N VAL A 93 4.08 -7.90 8.42
CA VAL A 93 4.35 -6.60 9.03
C VAL A 93 3.78 -6.55 10.45
N GLY A 94 2.58 -7.07 10.68
CA GLY A 94 1.97 -7.16 12.01
C GLY A 94 2.70 -8.07 12.99
N GLY A 95 3.48 -9.04 12.49
CA GLY A 95 4.30 -9.94 13.30
C GLY A 95 5.71 -9.44 13.59
N LEU A 96 6.10 -8.24 13.11
CA LEU A 96 7.41 -7.69 13.38
C LEU A 96 7.54 -7.26 14.85
N ASP A 97 8.64 -7.65 15.49
CA ASP A 97 9.01 -7.10 16.79
C ASP A 97 9.15 -5.58 16.71
N TYR A 98 8.75 -4.90 17.79
CA TYR A 98 8.79 -3.44 17.83
C TYR A 98 10.19 -2.92 17.49
N ASP A 99 11.27 -3.54 17.96
CA ASP A 99 12.64 -3.05 17.74
C ASP A 99 13.30 -3.57 16.46
N ALA A 100 12.60 -4.38 15.66
CA ALA A 100 13.13 -4.88 14.40
C ALA A 100 13.54 -3.72 13.47
N PRO A 101 14.65 -3.83 12.71
CA PRO A 101 15.09 -2.78 11.80
C PRO A 101 14.00 -2.30 10.83
N ALA A 102 13.22 -3.23 10.25
CA ALA A 102 12.11 -2.90 9.36
C ALA A 102 10.98 -2.15 10.08
N ALA A 103 10.62 -2.55 11.30
CA ALA A 103 9.60 -1.87 12.10
C ALA A 103 10.02 -0.44 12.48
N ARG A 104 11.31 -0.24 12.81
CA ARG A 104 11.88 1.10 13.05
C ARG A 104 11.81 1.97 11.80
N GLU A 105 12.13 1.41 10.63
CA GLU A 105 12.05 2.16 9.38
C GLU A 105 10.60 2.51 9.02
N PHE A 106 9.65 1.59 9.19
CA PHE A 106 8.23 1.92 9.00
C PHE A 106 7.74 3.00 9.95
N ARG A 107 8.22 3.03 11.21
CA ARG A 107 7.91 4.15 12.13
C ARG A 107 8.57 5.46 11.68
N SER A 108 9.80 5.42 11.20
CA SER A 108 10.47 6.59 10.61
C SER A 108 9.72 7.13 9.40
N LEU A 109 9.31 6.26 8.46
CA LEU A 109 8.51 6.61 7.28
C LEU A 109 7.13 7.16 7.67
N LYS A 110 6.51 6.56 8.69
CA LYS A 110 5.28 7.06 9.32
C LYS A 110 5.44 8.48 9.84
N ASP A 111 6.44 8.70 10.69
CA ASP A 111 6.67 9.98 11.37
C ASP A 111 7.04 11.08 10.36
N ARG A 112 7.74 10.71 9.28
CA ARG A 112 8.08 11.58 8.15
C ARG A 112 6.97 11.72 7.12
N ARG A 113 5.88 10.95 7.22
CA ARG A 113 4.73 10.91 6.30
C ARG A 113 5.12 10.69 4.83
N ILE A 114 6.02 9.75 4.56
CA ILE A 114 6.50 9.46 3.21
C ILE A 114 5.72 8.29 2.61
N GLY A 115 5.39 8.33 1.31
CA GLY A 115 4.78 7.20 0.60
C GLY A 115 3.33 6.91 1.05
N PRO A 116 2.91 5.65 1.26
CA PRO A 116 1.55 5.34 1.71
C PRO A 116 1.22 5.83 3.13
N TRP A 117 2.21 6.38 3.86
CA TRP A 117 2.02 7.06 5.14
C TRP A 117 1.78 8.58 4.99
N ALA A 118 1.78 9.13 3.77
CA ALA A 118 1.42 10.52 3.54
C ALA A 118 -0.03 10.83 4.00
N TYR A 119 -0.91 9.83 3.91
CA TYR A 119 -2.34 9.93 4.22
C TYR A 119 -2.71 9.36 5.59
N GLN A 120 -1.96 9.72 6.64
CA GLN A 120 -2.32 9.31 7.99
C GLN A 120 -3.55 10.06 8.49
N THR A 121 -4.67 9.35 8.49
CA THR A 121 -5.91 9.81 9.12
C THR A 121 -5.73 9.88 10.63
N GLN A 122 -6.13 10.99 11.21
CA GLN A 122 -6.18 11.16 12.66
C GLN A 122 -7.63 11.22 13.09
N GLU A 123 -7.99 10.37 14.04
CA GLU A 123 -9.26 10.51 14.72
C GLU A 123 -9.27 11.84 15.50
N VAL A 124 -10.28 12.65 15.26
CA VAL A 124 -10.41 14.00 15.82
C VAL A 124 -11.81 14.21 16.36
N ARG A 125 -11.92 15.03 17.40
CA ARG A 125 -13.20 15.55 17.88
C ARG A 125 -13.53 16.82 17.13
N VAL A 126 -14.72 16.84 16.54
CA VAL A 126 -15.24 17.95 15.77
C VAL A 126 -16.38 18.59 16.56
N GLY A 127 -16.33 19.91 16.74
CA GLY A 127 -17.39 20.65 17.41
C GLY A 127 -17.80 21.90 16.64
N ILE A 128 -18.90 22.49 17.08
CA ILE A 128 -19.39 23.77 16.58
C ILE A 128 -19.28 24.77 17.73
N PRO A 129 -18.45 25.82 17.63
CA PRO A 129 -18.34 26.83 18.66
C PRO A 129 -19.59 27.72 18.70
N SER A 130 -19.72 28.58 19.71
CA SER A 130 -20.79 29.57 19.77
C SER A 130 -20.69 30.55 18.59
N ARG A 131 -21.82 31.17 18.22
CA ARG A 131 -21.99 31.94 16.99
C ARG A 131 -20.91 33.01 16.77
N ASP A 132 -20.45 33.66 17.84
CA ASP A 132 -19.46 34.74 17.78
C ASP A 132 -18.04 34.26 17.45
N PHE A 133 -17.77 32.96 17.61
CA PHE A 133 -16.47 32.34 17.37
C PHE A 133 -16.51 31.32 16.22
N GLN A 134 -17.63 31.19 15.51
CA GLN A 134 -17.73 30.26 14.39
C GLN A 134 -16.84 30.71 13.22
N PRO A 135 -16.02 29.81 12.67
CA PRO A 135 -15.31 30.10 11.43
C PRO A 135 -16.33 30.20 10.27
N ALA A 136 -15.95 30.93 9.22
CA ALA A 136 -16.71 30.91 7.97
C ALA A 136 -16.64 29.52 7.32
N ALA A 137 -17.63 29.19 6.49
CA ALA A 137 -17.63 27.93 5.74
C ALA A 137 -16.32 27.74 4.96
N GLY A 138 -15.80 26.51 4.92
CA GLY A 138 -14.49 26.19 4.33
C GLY A 138 -13.28 26.59 5.21
N ASN A 139 -13.50 27.09 6.43
CA ASN A 139 -12.44 27.38 7.40
C ASN A 139 -12.70 26.65 8.72
N ALA A 140 -11.65 26.41 9.49
CA ALA A 140 -11.74 25.79 10.81
C ALA A 140 -10.95 26.56 11.86
N ASN A 141 -11.44 26.56 13.11
CA ASN A 141 -10.58 26.90 14.24
C ASN A 141 -9.96 25.63 14.81
N VAL A 142 -8.65 25.66 15.05
CA VAL A 142 -7.88 24.56 15.62
C VAL A 142 -6.97 25.04 16.75
N CYS A 143 -6.43 24.13 17.54
CA CYS A 143 -5.46 24.47 18.58
C CYS A 143 -4.19 25.08 17.95
N GLU A 144 -3.76 26.24 18.45
CA GLU A 144 -2.63 27.01 17.88
C GLU A 144 -1.30 26.26 17.85
N SER A 145 -1.01 25.44 18.88
CA SER A 145 0.18 24.57 18.91
C SER A 145 -0.08 23.18 18.33
N GLY A 146 -1.26 22.96 17.74
CA GLY A 146 -1.68 21.69 17.18
C GLY A 146 -1.19 21.51 15.75
N ILE A 147 -1.15 20.25 15.30
CA ILE A 147 -0.63 19.86 13.99
C ILE A 147 -1.46 20.36 12.79
N PHE A 148 -2.71 20.77 13.03
CA PHE A 148 -3.61 21.24 11.97
C PHE A 148 -3.49 22.74 11.74
N TYR A 149 -2.87 23.49 12.65
CA TYR A 149 -2.83 24.94 12.54
C TYR A 149 -2.04 25.40 11.31
N ARG A 150 -2.65 26.31 10.55
CA ARG A 150 -2.17 26.84 9.25
C ARG A 150 -2.00 25.77 8.18
N GLN A 151 -2.71 24.65 8.30
CA GLN A 151 -2.73 23.60 7.29
C GLN A 151 -4.03 23.63 6.50
N LYS A 152 -3.97 23.08 5.29
CA LYS A 152 -5.16 22.63 4.56
C LYS A 152 -5.47 21.22 5.00
N ILE A 153 -6.70 20.98 5.41
CA ILE A 153 -7.11 19.69 5.98
C ILE A 153 -8.34 19.16 5.28
N GLU A 154 -8.44 17.84 5.18
CA GLU A 154 -9.67 17.16 4.79
C GLU A 154 -10.22 16.43 6.01
N VAL A 155 -11.49 16.67 6.33
CA VAL A 155 -12.20 16.05 7.45
C VAL A 155 -13.35 15.23 6.88
N PHE A 156 -13.45 13.97 7.29
CA PHE A 156 -14.43 13.02 6.76
C PHE A 156 -14.85 12.00 7.80
N LEU A 157 -15.94 11.28 7.53
CA LEU A 157 -16.40 10.18 8.37
C LEU A 157 -15.75 8.87 7.90
N PRO A 158 -15.06 8.10 8.78
CA PRO A 158 -14.47 6.82 8.38
C PRO A 158 -15.48 5.83 7.78
N SER A 159 -16.74 5.88 8.22
CA SER A 159 -17.83 5.04 7.69
C SER A 159 -18.38 5.52 6.34
N ARG A 160 -18.09 6.77 5.94
CA ARG A 160 -18.54 7.42 4.71
C ARG A 160 -17.44 8.35 4.18
N PRO A 161 -16.32 7.80 3.67
CA PRO A 161 -15.14 8.60 3.28
C PRO A 161 -15.42 9.57 2.13
N ASP A 162 -16.42 9.30 1.30
CA ASP A 162 -16.85 10.18 0.21
C ASP A 162 -17.53 11.47 0.73
N HIS A 163 -18.07 11.45 1.95
CA HIS A 163 -18.61 12.62 2.64
C HIS A 163 -17.49 13.32 3.40
N LYS A 164 -16.86 14.28 2.72
CA LYS A 164 -15.69 15.00 3.23
C LYS A 164 -15.79 16.51 3.00
N VAL A 165 -15.22 17.27 3.93
CA VAL A 165 -15.06 18.72 3.84
C VAL A 165 -13.57 19.04 3.77
N VAL A 166 -13.20 19.95 2.85
CA VAL A 166 -11.83 20.47 2.75
C VAL A 166 -11.83 21.86 3.35
N LEU A 167 -10.93 22.08 4.30
CA LEU A 167 -10.94 23.25 5.17
C LEU A 167 -9.56 23.89 5.24
N ASN A 168 -9.54 25.22 5.33
CA ASN A 168 -8.35 25.98 5.71
C ASN A 168 -8.36 26.18 7.24
N ALA A 169 -7.44 25.54 7.96
CA ALA A 169 -7.34 25.62 9.41
C ALA A 169 -6.51 26.84 9.86
N THR A 170 -6.97 28.03 9.47
CA THR A 170 -6.30 29.31 9.77
C THR A 170 -6.81 29.96 11.06
N GLY A 171 -8.01 29.61 11.50
CA GLY A 171 -8.57 30.02 12.79
C GLY A 171 -7.86 29.31 13.95
N ARG A 172 -7.77 29.98 15.11
CA ARG A 172 -7.05 29.45 16.27
C ARG A 172 -7.81 29.60 17.57
N TYR A 173 -7.60 28.67 18.48
CA TYR A 173 -7.91 28.79 19.89
C TYR A 173 -6.72 28.35 20.75
N ALA A 174 -6.68 28.82 22.00
CA ALA A 174 -5.64 28.42 22.95
C ALA A 174 -5.79 26.94 23.30
N CYS A 175 -4.71 26.19 23.15
CA CYS A 175 -4.72 24.74 23.37
C CYS A 175 -5.01 24.43 24.84
N PRO A 176 -6.09 23.68 25.14
CA PRO A 176 -6.46 23.45 26.52
C PRO A 176 -5.45 22.52 27.18
N GLN A 177 -5.03 22.85 28.41
CA GLN A 177 -4.12 21.99 29.18
C GLN A 177 -4.80 20.69 29.67
N ASN A 178 -6.13 20.60 29.54
CA ASN A 178 -6.95 19.41 29.83
C ASN A 178 -8.02 19.26 28.72
N TYR A 179 -8.17 18.04 28.18
CA TYR A 179 -8.84 17.64 26.93
C TYR A 179 -10.36 17.95 26.78
N GLU A 180 -10.90 19.08 27.21
CA GLU A 180 -12.35 19.35 27.13
C GLU A 180 -12.86 20.01 25.84
N PHE A 181 -11.97 20.54 24.99
CA PHE A 181 -12.35 21.18 23.73
C PHE A 181 -12.19 20.25 22.52
N PRO A 182 -13.05 20.36 21.50
CA PRO A 182 -12.91 19.63 20.25
C PRO A 182 -11.63 20.05 19.52
N ASP A 183 -10.94 19.09 18.90
CA ASP A 183 -9.69 19.30 18.17
C ASP A 183 -9.89 20.26 16.98
N ILE A 184 -11.04 20.15 16.31
CA ILE A 184 -11.42 20.96 15.15
C ILE A 184 -12.80 21.58 15.38
N GLN A 185 -12.91 22.88 15.16
CA GLN A 185 -14.17 23.61 15.23
C GLN A 185 -14.62 24.03 13.84
N LEU A 186 -15.84 23.64 13.46
CA LEU A 186 -16.42 23.90 12.14
C LEU A 186 -17.50 24.97 12.17
N SER A 187 -17.81 25.49 11.00
CA SER A 187 -19.06 26.20 10.76
C SER A 187 -20.26 25.24 10.89
N ARG A 188 -21.46 25.78 11.17
CA ARG A 188 -22.70 24.97 11.15
C ARG A 188 -22.97 24.34 9.78
N GLU A 189 -22.61 25.05 8.71
CA GLU A 189 -22.81 24.58 7.33
C GLU A 189 -21.93 23.37 7.02
N ASP A 190 -20.63 23.46 7.29
CA ASP A 190 -19.68 22.36 7.06
C ASP A 190 -20.02 21.15 7.95
N ALA A 191 -20.42 21.40 9.20
CA ALA A 191 -20.89 20.34 10.10
C ALA A 191 -22.15 19.65 9.57
N LYS A 192 -23.14 20.41 9.10
CA LYS A 192 -24.35 19.86 8.50
C LYS A 192 -24.05 19.02 7.27
N TYR A 193 -23.12 19.48 6.43
CA TYR A 193 -22.70 18.74 5.24
C TYR A 193 -22.00 17.42 5.62
N LEU A 194 -21.06 17.48 6.57
CA LEU A 194 -20.26 16.34 7.01
C LEU A 194 -21.11 15.28 7.73
N PHE A 195 -21.90 15.69 8.73
CA PHE A 195 -22.63 14.77 9.61
C PHE A 195 -24.08 14.53 9.18
N GLY A 196 -24.68 15.45 8.41
CA GLY A 196 -26.11 15.46 8.06
C GLY A 196 -26.98 16.23 9.05
N TYR A 197 -26.39 16.75 10.13
CA TYR A 197 -27.04 17.51 11.19
C TYR A 197 -26.04 18.51 11.80
N ASP A 198 -26.52 19.58 12.42
CA ASP A 198 -25.72 20.73 12.87
C ASP A 198 -25.91 21.07 14.37
N ASN A 199 -26.52 20.16 15.12
CA ASN A 199 -26.74 20.30 16.55
C ASN A 199 -26.07 19.13 17.30
N PHE A 200 -24.88 19.40 17.85
CA PHE A 200 -24.16 18.46 18.72
C PHE A 200 -24.18 18.99 20.15
N SER A 201 -24.25 18.10 21.15
CA SER A 201 -24.25 18.48 22.57
C SER A 201 -22.86 18.87 23.09
N LYS A 202 -21.78 18.34 22.49
CA LYS A 202 -20.40 18.68 22.84
C LYS A 202 -19.44 18.58 21.65
N TYR A 203 -19.31 17.39 21.06
CA TYR A 203 -18.51 17.12 19.87
C TYR A 203 -18.93 15.79 19.24
N GLU A 204 -18.59 15.60 17.98
CA GLU A 204 -18.66 14.33 17.24
C GLU A 204 -17.25 13.84 16.91
N THR A 205 -17.12 12.58 16.52
CA THR A 205 -15.85 12.00 16.08
C THR A 205 -15.78 11.93 14.55
N ALA A 206 -14.64 12.34 13.99
CA ALA A 206 -14.34 12.23 12.56
C ALA A 206 -12.88 11.83 12.35
N ALA A 207 -12.47 11.63 11.10
CA ALA A 207 -11.07 11.54 10.71
C ALA A 207 -10.64 12.82 10.00
N ALA A 208 -9.41 13.27 10.26
CA ALA A 208 -8.79 14.40 9.58
C ALA A 208 -7.42 14.02 9.01
N ILE A 209 -7.12 14.53 7.82
CA ILE A 209 -5.79 14.46 7.21
C ILE A 209 -5.31 15.87 6.88
N VAL A 210 -4.00 16.09 7.00
CA VAL A 210 -3.35 17.27 6.43
C VAL A 210 -3.05 16.98 4.97
N ILE A 211 -3.54 17.83 4.08
CA ILE A 211 -3.27 17.73 2.65
C ILE A 211 -2.06 18.63 2.36
N GLN A 212 -0.94 18.03 1.96
CA GLN A 212 0.21 18.78 1.46
C GLN A 212 -0.08 19.18 0.02
N GLU A 213 0.02 20.48 -0.27
CA GLU A 213 0.13 21.00 -1.65
C GLU A 213 1.59 20.99 -2.11
#